data_AF-A0A340YB51-F1
#
_entry.id   AF-A0A340YB51-F1
#
_cell.length_a   1.000
_cell.length_b   1.000
_cell.length_c   1.000
_cell.angle_alpha   90.00
_cell.angle_beta   90.00
_cell.angle_gamma   90.00
#
_symmetry.space_group_name_H-M   'P 1'
#
loop_
_entity.id
_entity.type
_entity.pdbx_description
1 polymer ?
#
loop_
_entity_poly.entity_id
_entity_poly.type
_entity_poly.pdbx_seq_one_letter_code
_entity_poly.pdbx_strand_id
1 'polypeptide(L)'
;MKESSRRLRHPVVHLACFCHCIHYIRYLLETLFVHKVSAGHTPLKNLIKSCAFYWGFTSWIAYYINHPWYTPPSFGNRQVTVSAINFLICEAGNHFINVVLAHPNHTGNNACFPSPNYNPFTWMFFLVSCPNYTYEIGSWISFTVMTQTLPVGIFTLLMSIQMSLWAQKKHKIYLKKFSSYMHRKSAMIPFIL
;
A
#
# COMPACT_ATOMS: atom_id res chain seq x y z
N MET A 1 32.55 13.22 -30.48
CA MET A 1 32.76 12.85 -29.06
C MET A 1 32.16 13.98 -28.22
N LYS A 2 30.85 13.89 -27.89
CA LYS A 2 30.13 14.97 -27.21
C LYS A 2 30.01 14.62 -25.74
N GLU A 3 30.68 15.44 -24.95
CA GLU A 3 30.82 15.45 -23.51
C GLU A 3 29.58 14.93 -22.76
N SER A 4 29.78 13.81 -22.05
CA SER A 4 28.85 13.28 -21.06
C SER A 4 28.78 14.27 -19.89
N SER A 5 27.98 15.32 -20.05
CA SER A 5 27.39 16.00 -18.92
C SER A 5 26.64 14.93 -18.12
N ARG A 6 27.21 14.51 -17.00
CA ARG A 6 26.45 13.81 -15.95
C ARG A 6 25.32 14.75 -15.56
N ARG A 7 24.16 14.64 -16.23
CA ARG A 7 22.93 15.28 -15.77
C ARG A 7 22.68 14.70 -14.39
N LEU A 8 23.00 15.48 -13.36
CA LEU A 8 22.71 15.13 -11.98
C LEU A 8 21.20 14.89 -11.93
N ARG A 9 20.78 13.63 -11.73
CA ARG A 9 19.36 13.30 -11.65
C ARG A 9 18.78 14.02 -10.45
N HIS A 10 17.54 14.47 -10.56
CA HIS A 10 16.87 15.14 -9.46
C HIS A 10 16.82 14.20 -8.24
N PRO A 11 17.07 14.69 -7.00
CA PRO A 11 17.08 13.86 -5.80
C PRO A 11 15.79 13.04 -5.60
N VAL A 12 14.64 13.59 -6.03
CA VAL A 12 13.34 12.91 -6.00
C VAL A 12 13.32 11.60 -6.81
N VAL A 13 14.12 11.47 -7.88
CA VAL A 13 14.21 10.24 -8.67
C VAL A 13 14.84 9.12 -7.86
N HIS A 14 15.92 9.43 -7.14
CA HIS A 14 16.59 8.48 -6.25
C HIS A 14 15.70 8.10 -5.05
N LEU A 15 15.02 9.10 -4.46
CA LEU A 15 14.10 8.87 -3.36
C LEU A 15 12.89 8.03 -3.80
N ALA A 16 12.34 8.28 -4.99
CA ALA A 16 11.25 7.49 -5.54
C ALA A 16 11.67 6.04 -5.79
N CYS A 17 12.86 5.81 -6.32
CA CYS A 17 13.42 4.47 -6.47
C CYS A 17 13.55 3.78 -5.11
N PHE A 18 14.11 4.46 -4.10
CA PHE A 18 14.26 3.93 -2.75
C PHE A 18 12.92 3.56 -2.11
N CYS A 19 11.94 4.47 -2.13
CA CYS A 19 10.59 4.22 -1.60
C CYS A 19 9.92 3.03 -2.29
N HIS A 20 10.00 2.96 -3.62
CA HIS A 20 9.45 1.84 -4.38
C HIS A 20 10.13 0.52 -4.04
N CYS A 21 11.46 0.49 -3.91
CA CYS A 21 12.20 -0.69 -3.49
C CYS A 21 11.81 -1.13 -2.08
N ILE A 22 11.76 -0.21 -1.11
CA ILE A 22 11.34 -0.52 0.27
C ILE A 22 9.95 -1.15 0.30
N HIS A 23 9.00 -0.57 -0.45
CA HIS A 23 7.64 -1.08 -0.48
C HIS A 23 7.56 -2.54 -0.93
N TYR A 24 8.20 -2.87 -2.04
CA TYR A 24 8.20 -4.24 -2.54
C TYR A 24 9.06 -5.18 -1.70
N ILE A 25 10.16 -4.72 -1.11
CA ILE A 25 10.95 -5.52 -0.15
C ILE A 25 10.09 -5.86 1.07
N ARG A 26 9.41 -4.89 1.68
CA ARG A 26 8.48 -5.11 2.78
C ARG A 26 7.42 -6.13 2.38
N TYR A 27 6.75 -5.92 1.24
CA TYR A 27 5.71 -6.82 0.76
C TYR A 27 6.21 -8.27 0.60
N LEU A 28 7.41 -8.45 0.04
CA LEU A 28 8.05 -9.76 -0.11
C LEU A 28 8.37 -10.38 1.26
N LEU A 29 8.98 -9.64 2.16
CA LEU A 29 9.30 -10.11 3.51
C LEU A 29 8.03 -10.49 4.30
N GLU A 30 6.98 -9.67 4.23
CA GLU A 30 5.70 -9.99 4.87
C GLU A 30 5.06 -11.25 4.29
N THR A 31 5.13 -11.42 2.97
CA THR A 31 4.60 -12.62 2.32
C THR A 31 5.38 -13.88 2.73
N LEU A 32 6.70 -13.77 2.91
CA LEU A 32 7.56 -14.90 3.29
C LEU A 32 7.49 -15.25 4.78
N PHE A 33 7.43 -14.24 5.66
CA PHE A 33 7.64 -14.42 7.10
C PHE A 33 6.41 -14.13 7.97
N VAL A 34 5.47 -13.31 7.50
CA VAL A 34 4.32 -12.87 8.29
C VAL A 34 3.05 -13.60 7.86
N HIS A 35 2.78 -13.66 6.56
CA HIS A 35 1.56 -14.27 6.04
C HIS A 35 1.63 -15.80 6.06
N LYS A 36 0.63 -16.42 6.68
CA LYS A 36 0.41 -17.86 6.58
C LYS A 36 -0.36 -18.15 5.30
N VAL A 37 0.30 -18.71 4.30
CA VAL A 37 -0.35 -19.13 3.05
C VAL A 37 -1.24 -20.34 3.35
N SER A 38 -2.57 -20.15 3.32
CA SER A 38 -3.51 -21.27 3.40
C SER A 38 -3.44 -22.11 2.13
N ALA A 39 -3.66 -23.42 2.22
CA ALA A 39 -3.56 -24.41 1.14
C ALA A 39 -4.62 -24.29 0.00
N GLY A 40 -5.04 -23.07 -0.34
CA GLY A 40 -5.87 -22.78 -1.50
C GLY A 40 -4.99 -22.57 -2.73
N HIS A 41 -5.22 -23.35 -3.78
CA HIS A 41 -4.52 -23.17 -5.05
C HIS A 41 -5.06 -21.93 -5.76
N THR A 42 -4.22 -20.91 -5.98
CA THR A 42 -4.55 -19.80 -6.87
C THR A 42 -4.47 -20.26 -8.33
N PRO A 43 -5.52 -20.07 -9.16
CA PRO A 43 -5.46 -20.43 -10.57
C PRO A 43 -4.32 -19.70 -11.30
N LEU A 44 -3.53 -20.42 -12.12
CA LEU A 44 -2.39 -19.87 -12.86
C LEU A 44 -2.74 -18.63 -13.68
N LYS A 45 -3.95 -18.59 -14.27
CA LYS A 45 -4.44 -17.42 -15.02
C LYS A 45 -4.51 -16.15 -14.17
N ASN A 46 -4.84 -16.25 -12.88
CA ASN A 46 -4.90 -15.09 -11.98
C ASN A 46 -3.49 -14.61 -11.60
N LEU A 47 -2.55 -15.55 -11.47
CA LEU A 47 -1.14 -15.22 -11.24
C LEU A 47 -0.58 -14.43 -12.43
N ILE A 48 -0.74 -14.94 -13.66
CA ILE A 48 -0.24 -14.27 -14.88
C ILE A 48 -0.83 -12.86 -15.02
N LYS A 49 -2.15 -12.70 -14.81
CA LYS A 49 -2.80 -11.37 -14.83
C LYS A 49 -2.21 -10.42 -13.79
N SER A 50 -1.95 -10.91 -12.58
CA SER A 50 -1.37 -10.10 -11.51
C SER A 50 0.05 -9.69 -11.85
N CYS A 51 0.89 -10.62 -12.31
CA CYS A 51 2.26 -10.33 -12.75
C CYS A 51 2.29 -9.30 -13.88
N ALA A 52 1.48 -9.49 -14.92
CA ALA A 52 1.38 -8.56 -16.04
C ALA A 52 0.95 -7.16 -15.59
N PHE A 53 -0.03 -7.07 -14.68
CA PHE A 53 -0.49 -5.81 -14.11
C PHE A 53 0.64 -5.10 -13.34
N TYR A 54 1.21 -5.75 -12.32
CA TYR A 54 2.23 -5.12 -11.47
C TYR A 54 3.51 -4.79 -12.24
N TRP A 55 4.01 -5.70 -13.08
CA TRP A 55 5.23 -5.45 -13.85
C TRP A 55 5.02 -4.39 -14.93
N GLY A 56 3.86 -4.38 -15.58
CA GLY A 56 3.50 -3.36 -16.56
C GLY A 56 3.45 -1.97 -15.94
N PHE A 57 2.74 -1.82 -14.82
CA PHE A 57 2.66 -0.54 -14.11
C PHE A 57 4.00 -0.11 -13.52
N THR A 58 4.76 -1.04 -12.93
CA THR A 58 6.11 -0.76 -12.41
C THR A 58 7.01 -0.22 -13.53
N SER A 59 6.99 -0.86 -14.70
CA SER A 59 7.78 -0.44 -15.87
C SER A 59 7.34 0.93 -16.36
N TRP A 60 6.04 1.19 -16.42
CA TRP A 60 5.49 2.47 -16.87
C TRP A 60 5.84 3.62 -15.91
N ILE A 61 5.70 3.39 -14.60
CA ILE A 61 6.11 4.31 -13.54
C ILE A 61 7.61 4.59 -13.62
N ALA A 62 8.43 3.54 -13.71
CA ALA A 62 9.88 3.66 -13.78
C ALA A 62 10.32 4.45 -15.02
N TYR A 63 9.70 4.21 -16.18
CA TYR A 63 9.97 4.97 -17.39
C TYR A 63 9.73 6.46 -17.20
N TYR A 64 8.56 6.86 -16.67
CA TYR A 64 8.22 8.28 -16.49
C TYR A 64 9.12 8.99 -15.47
N ILE A 65 9.41 8.35 -14.33
CA ILE A 65 10.21 8.97 -13.27
C ILE A 65 11.68 9.09 -13.68
N ASN A 66 12.21 8.12 -14.44
CA ASN A 66 13.61 8.13 -14.87
C ASN A 66 13.84 8.83 -16.22
N HIS A 67 12.78 9.32 -16.87
CA HIS A 67 12.88 9.96 -18.17
C HIS A 67 13.74 11.24 -18.10
N PRO A 68 14.60 11.54 -19.10
CA PRO A 68 15.44 12.75 -19.10
C PRO A 68 14.67 14.08 -19.07
N TRP A 69 13.37 14.05 -19.35
CA TRP A 69 12.45 15.20 -19.30
C TRP A 69 11.51 15.16 -18.09
N TYR A 70 11.78 14.29 -17.12
CA TYR A 70 11.05 14.31 -15.86
C TYR A 70 11.23 15.67 -15.17
N THR A 71 10.12 16.34 -14.89
CA THR A 71 10.09 17.58 -14.14
C THR A 71 9.81 17.27 -12.66
N PRO A 72 10.60 17.81 -11.71
CA PRO A 72 10.30 17.71 -10.29
C PRO A 72 8.89 18.22 -9.96
N PRO A 73 8.33 17.78 -8.82
CA PRO A 73 6.99 18.20 -8.40
C PRO A 73 6.89 19.72 -8.19
N SER A 74 5.69 20.27 -8.43
CA SER A 74 5.45 21.72 -8.54
C SER A 74 5.68 22.49 -7.24
N PHE A 75 5.47 21.87 -6.07
CA PHE A 75 5.70 22.52 -4.77
C PHE A 75 7.10 22.19 -4.19
N GLY A 76 7.99 21.62 -5.02
CA GLY A 76 9.41 21.44 -4.72
C GLY A 76 9.72 20.49 -3.57
N ASN A 77 10.87 20.70 -2.91
CA ASN A 77 11.42 19.77 -1.92
C ASN A 77 10.55 19.58 -0.68
N ARG A 78 9.73 20.58 -0.30
CA ARG A 78 8.81 20.45 0.85
C ARG A 78 7.76 19.38 0.59
N GLN A 79 7.14 19.39 -0.59
CA GLN A 79 6.20 18.34 -1.02
C GLN A 79 6.87 16.98 -1.03
N VAL A 80 8.05 16.87 -1.64
CA VAL A 80 8.81 15.60 -1.70
C VAL A 80 9.09 15.05 -0.30
N THR A 81 9.57 15.89 0.62
CA THR A 81 9.96 15.48 1.97
C THR A 81 8.75 15.04 2.79
N VAL A 82 7.68 15.84 2.80
CA VAL A 82 6.44 15.52 3.53
C VAL A 82 5.81 14.23 2.99
N SER A 83 5.76 14.09 1.67
CA SER A 83 5.24 12.87 1.04
C SER A 83 6.09 11.64 1.34
N ALA A 84 7.42 11.76 1.37
CA ALA A 84 8.29 10.65 1.74
C ALA A 84 8.11 10.22 3.21
N ILE A 85 7.96 11.18 4.14
CA ILE A 85 7.67 10.89 5.55
C ILE A 85 6.32 10.17 5.67
N ASN A 86 5.27 10.70 5.03
CA ASN A 86 3.95 10.08 5.04
C ASN A 86 3.98 8.67 4.44
N PHE A 87 4.73 8.46 3.35
CA PHE A 87 4.94 7.15 2.76
C PHE A 87 5.52 6.16 3.78
N LEU A 88 6.60 6.54 4.48
CA LEU A 88 7.24 5.67 5.48
C LEU A 88 6.33 5.36 6.68
N ILE A 89 5.55 6.35 7.14
CA ILE A 89 4.53 6.15 8.18
C ILE A 89 3.48 5.14 7.71
N CYS A 90 3.03 5.24 6.47
CA CYS A 90 2.07 4.31 5.88
C CYS A 90 2.65 2.90 5.73
N GLU A 91 3.89 2.76 5.25
CA GLU A 91 4.56 1.46 5.14
C GLU A 91 4.71 0.78 6.51
N ALA A 92 5.13 1.54 7.53
CA ALA A 92 5.23 1.04 8.90
C ALA A 92 3.85 0.64 9.45
N GLY A 93 2.84 1.48 9.25
CA GLY A 93 1.47 1.20 9.66
C GLY A 93 0.92 -0.08 9.05
N ASN A 94 1.08 -0.24 7.74
CA ASN A 94 0.67 -1.45 7.03
C ASN A 94 1.35 -2.70 7.61
N HIS A 95 2.67 -2.62 7.84
CA HIS A 95 3.43 -3.71 8.45
C HIS A 95 2.88 -4.12 9.81
N PHE A 96 2.71 -3.17 10.73
CA PHE A 96 2.20 -3.45 12.06
C PHE A 96 0.81 -4.05 12.03
N ILE A 97 -0.06 -3.58 11.14
CA ILE A 97 -1.38 -4.19 10.96
C ILE A 97 -1.27 -5.63 10.45
N ASN A 98 -0.43 -5.90 9.44
CA ASN A 98 -0.28 -7.25 8.89
C ASN A 98 0.28 -8.22 9.93
N VAL A 99 1.23 -7.78 10.77
CA VAL A 99 1.74 -8.57 11.91
C VAL A 99 0.64 -8.90 12.91
N VAL A 100 -0.20 -7.92 13.26
CA VAL A 100 -1.36 -8.16 14.14
C VAL A 100 -2.33 -9.16 13.50
N LEU A 101 -2.66 -8.99 12.22
CA LEU A 101 -3.60 -9.87 11.50
C LEU A 101 -3.07 -11.31 11.33
N ALA A 102 -1.74 -11.49 11.27
CA ALA A 102 -1.12 -12.80 11.16
C ALA A 102 -1.12 -13.60 12.49
N HIS A 103 -1.39 -12.94 13.62
CA HIS A 103 -1.39 -13.60 14.92
C HIS A 103 -2.47 -14.69 14.99
N PRO A 104 -2.18 -15.90 15.55
CA PRO A 104 -3.11 -17.03 15.58
C PRO A 104 -4.50 -16.69 16.11
N ASN A 105 -4.57 -15.82 17.13
CA ASN A 105 -5.82 -15.35 17.75
C ASN A 105 -6.79 -14.66 16.78
N HIS A 106 -6.30 -14.21 15.61
CA HIS A 106 -7.09 -13.51 14.59
C HIS A 106 -7.29 -14.37 13.33
N THR A 107 -6.82 -15.61 13.33
CA THR A 107 -6.91 -16.56 12.21
C THR A 107 -7.66 -17.84 12.63
N GLY A 108 -8.56 -18.34 11.79
CA GLY A 108 -9.26 -19.62 12.02
C GLY A 108 -10.67 -19.51 12.63
N ASN A 109 -11.25 -20.65 13.04
CA ASN A 109 -12.65 -20.74 13.50
C ASN A 109 -12.91 -19.90 14.76
N ASN A 110 -12.03 -19.98 15.76
CA ASN A 110 -12.14 -19.25 17.03
C ASN A 110 -11.50 -17.84 16.99
N ALA A 111 -11.26 -17.27 15.80
CA ALA A 111 -10.65 -15.96 15.68
C ALA A 111 -11.48 -14.87 16.37
N CYS A 112 -10.81 -13.96 17.07
CA CYS A 112 -11.35 -12.69 17.56
C CYS A 112 -10.99 -11.56 16.58
N PHE A 113 -11.80 -10.49 16.51
CA PHE A 113 -11.40 -9.31 15.74
C PHE A 113 -10.28 -8.54 16.48
N PRO A 114 -9.23 -8.06 15.78
CA PRO A 114 -8.15 -7.32 16.43
C PRO A 114 -8.64 -6.02 17.11
N SER A 115 -8.26 -5.84 18.37
CA SER A 115 -8.43 -4.57 19.07
C SER A 115 -7.15 -3.73 18.96
N PRO A 116 -7.27 -2.40 18.89
CA PRO A 116 -6.15 -1.48 19.07
C PRO A 116 -5.34 -1.81 20.33
N ASN A 117 -4.02 -1.69 20.23
CA ASN A 117 -3.08 -1.86 21.32
C ASN A 117 -2.28 -0.56 21.57
N TYR A 118 -1.21 -0.61 22.35
CA TYR A 118 -0.37 0.56 22.65
C TYR A 118 0.33 1.16 21.42
N ASN A 119 0.45 0.42 20.31
CA ASN A 119 1.01 0.93 19.07
C ASN A 119 -0.03 1.81 18.35
N PRO A 120 0.26 3.11 18.11
CA PRO A 120 -0.68 4.04 17.49
C PRO A 120 -1.11 3.63 16.08
N PHE A 121 -0.30 2.86 15.34
CA PHE A 121 -0.68 2.34 14.02
C PHE A 121 -1.91 1.41 14.09
N THR A 122 -2.11 0.73 15.21
CA THR A 122 -3.25 -0.17 15.40
C THR A 122 -4.53 0.57 15.76
N TRP A 123 -4.47 1.85 16.13
CA TRP A 123 -5.65 2.65 16.47
C TRP A 123 -6.57 2.85 15.28
N MET A 124 -6.06 2.68 14.06
CA MET A 124 -6.87 2.67 12.85
C MET A 124 -7.96 1.58 12.89
N PHE A 125 -7.77 0.50 13.66
CA PHE A 125 -8.84 -0.49 13.91
C PHE A 125 -10.07 0.12 14.59
N PHE A 126 -9.98 1.25 15.32
CA PHE A 126 -11.18 1.90 15.87
C PHE A 126 -12.13 2.38 14.77
N LEU A 127 -11.57 2.82 13.63
CA LEU A 127 -12.31 3.49 12.56
C LEU A 127 -12.69 2.54 11.42
N VAL A 128 -11.78 1.62 11.07
CA VAL A 128 -11.95 0.77 9.88
C VAL A 128 -11.70 -0.71 10.17
N SER A 129 -12.32 -1.58 9.38
CA SER A 129 -12.12 -3.03 9.48
C SER A 129 -10.85 -3.52 8.81
N CYS A 130 -10.41 -2.88 7.72
CA CYS A 130 -9.23 -3.30 6.96
C CYS A 130 -8.16 -2.17 6.93
N PRO A 131 -7.54 -1.83 8.07
CA PRO A 131 -6.59 -0.72 8.14
C PRO A 131 -5.31 -0.94 7.32
N ASN A 132 -4.94 -2.19 7.02
CA ASN A 132 -3.81 -2.51 6.15
C ASN A 132 -4.03 -1.94 4.73
N TYR A 133 -5.26 -2.02 4.20
CA TYR A 133 -5.59 -1.43 2.90
C TYR A 133 -5.60 0.10 2.94
N THR A 134 -6.02 0.69 4.06
CA THR A 134 -5.95 2.15 4.27
C THR A 134 -4.51 2.64 4.21
N TYR A 135 -3.60 1.99 4.94
CA TYR A 135 -2.18 2.32 4.93
C TYR A 135 -1.53 2.09 3.57
N GLU A 136 -1.82 0.97 2.92
CA GLU A 136 -1.33 0.65 1.58
C GLU A 136 -1.72 1.71 0.55
N ILE A 137 -3.00 2.12 0.51
CA ILE A 137 -3.44 3.23 -0.36
C ILE A 137 -2.77 4.56 0.04
N GLY A 138 -2.60 4.81 1.34
CA GLY A 138 -1.89 5.97 1.85
C GLY A 138 -0.44 6.06 1.35
N SER A 139 0.25 4.93 1.26
CA SER A 139 1.58 4.83 0.64
C SER A 139 1.53 5.24 -0.83
N TRP A 140 0.60 4.68 -1.62
CA TRP A 140 0.49 4.99 -3.04
C TRP A 140 0.04 6.44 -3.33
N ILE A 141 -0.84 7.02 -2.50
CA ILE A 141 -1.18 8.44 -2.56
C ILE A 141 0.05 9.29 -2.25
N SER A 142 0.78 8.96 -1.18
CA SER A 142 2.01 9.68 -0.82
C SER A 142 3.05 9.59 -1.93
N PHE A 143 3.21 8.43 -2.56
CA PHE A 143 4.09 8.23 -3.71
C PHE A 143 3.63 9.05 -4.93
N THR A 144 2.32 9.12 -5.19
CA THR A 144 1.74 9.98 -6.24
C THR A 144 2.07 11.44 -6.02
N VAL A 145 1.90 11.95 -4.79
CA VAL A 145 2.21 13.34 -4.45
C VAL A 145 3.72 13.58 -4.52
N MET A 146 4.55 12.62 -4.09
CA MET A 146 6.00 12.75 -4.14
C MET A 146 6.53 12.87 -5.57
N THR A 147 6.04 12.05 -6.50
CA THR A 147 6.55 12.02 -7.88
C THR A 147 5.82 12.96 -8.82
N GLN A 148 4.55 13.25 -8.51
CA GLN A 148 3.62 14.05 -9.32
C GLN A 148 3.52 13.59 -10.79
N THR A 149 3.52 12.27 -10.99
CA THR A 149 3.45 11.66 -12.32
C THR A 149 2.10 10.99 -12.57
N LEU A 150 1.57 11.15 -13.79
CA LEU A 150 0.29 10.55 -14.20
C LEU A 150 0.23 9.01 -14.04
N PRO A 151 1.25 8.22 -14.43
CA PRO A 151 1.20 6.76 -14.27
C PRO A 151 1.02 6.30 -12.83
N VAL A 152 1.67 6.98 -11.87
CA VAL A 152 1.54 6.67 -10.44
C VAL A 152 0.14 7.00 -9.93
N GLY A 153 -0.44 8.12 -10.38
CA GLY A 153 -1.82 8.47 -10.03
C GLY A 153 -2.84 7.46 -10.57
N ILE A 154 -2.68 7.03 -11.82
CA ILE A 154 -3.55 6.01 -12.43
C ILE A 154 -3.43 4.68 -11.67
N PHE A 155 -2.20 4.24 -11.37
CA PHE A 155 -1.98 3.02 -10.60
C PHE A 155 -2.66 3.09 -9.22
N THR A 156 -2.47 4.20 -8.50
CA THR A 156 -3.09 4.44 -7.18
C THR A 156 -4.62 4.40 -7.26
N LEU A 157 -5.22 4.99 -8.29
CA LEU A 157 -6.67 4.95 -8.49
C LEU A 157 -7.17 3.52 -8.72
N LEU A 158 -6.54 2.78 -9.63
CA LEU A 158 -6.95 1.40 -9.93
C LEU A 158 -6.78 0.49 -8.71
N MET A 159 -5.66 0.62 -7.99
CA MET A 159 -5.39 -0.12 -6.77
C MET A 159 -6.38 0.22 -5.66
N SER A 160 -6.74 1.49 -5.48
CA SER A 160 -7.71 1.90 -4.46
C SER A 160 -9.12 1.36 -4.74
N ILE A 161 -9.56 1.34 -6.01
CA ILE A 161 -10.83 0.70 -6.41
C ILE A 161 -10.80 -0.79 -6.07
N GLN A 162 -9.74 -1.49 -6.48
CA GLN A 162 -9.61 -2.93 -6.25
C GLN A 162 -9.61 -3.27 -4.75
N MET A 163 -8.84 -2.55 -3.94
CA MET A 163 -8.76 -2.76 -2.49
C MET A 163 -10.06 -2.38 -1.78
N SER A 164 -10.79 -1.36 -2.26
CA SER A 164 -12.12 -1.02 -1.73
C SER A 164 -13.09 -2.19 -1.87
N LEU A 165 -13.13 -2.82 -3.05
CA LEU A 165 -13.99 -3.99 -3.30
C LEU A 165 -13.60 -5.19 -2.41
N TRP A 166 -12.31 -5.41 -2.19
CA TRP A 166 -11.82 -6.43 -1.27
C TRP A 166 -12.16 -6.12 0.19
N ALA A 167 -12.00 -4.87 0.61
CA ALA A 167 -12.30 -4.41 1.95
C ALA A 167 -13.79 -4.59 2.27
N GLN A 168 -14.68 -4.20 1.37
CA GLN A 168 -16.12 -4.38 1.53
C GLN A 168 -16.52 -5.85 1.68
N LYS A 169 -15.92 -6.73 0.86
CA LYS A 169 -16.14 -8.19 0.99
C LYS A 169 -15.68 -8.70 2.37
N LYS A 170 -14.48 -8.30 2.82
CA LYS A 170 -13.97 -8.66 4.14
C LYS A 170 -14.82 -8.11 5.28
N HIS A 171 -15.23 -6.84 5.20
CA HIS A 171 -16.08 -6.20 6.19
C HIS A 171 -17.43 -6.91 6.35
N LYS A 172 -18.07 -7.32 5.24
CA LYS A 172 -19.30 -8.14 5.28
C LYS A 172 -19.10 -9.48 6.00
N ILE A 173 -17.95 -10.11 5.84
CA ILE A 173 -17.61 -11.35 6.57
C ILE A 173 -17.43 -11.05 8.06
N TYR A 174 -16.73 -9.96 8.41
CA TYR A 174 -16.53 -9.57 9.80
C TYR A 174 -17.84 -9.18 10.50
N LEU A 175 -18.77 -8.48 9.82
CA LEU A 175 -20.10 -8.16 10.37
C LEU A 175 -20.88 -9.43 10.74
N LYS A 176 -20.80 -10.48 9.92
CA LYS A 176 -21.46 -11.77 10.21
C LYS A 176 -20.83 -12.49 11.40
N LYS A 177 -19.52 -12.36 11.58
CA LYS A 177 -18.76 -13.08 12.63
C LYS A 177 -18.69 -12.33 13.97
N PHE A 178 -18.70 -10.99 13.95
CA PHE A 178 -18.40 -10.12 15.10
C PHE A 178 -19.40 -8.96 15.24
N SER A 179 -20.68 -9.23 14.97
CA SER A 179 -21.76 -8.25 14.78
C SER A 179 -21.74 -7.04 15.73
N SER A 180 -21.56 -7.25 17.05
CA SER A 180 -21.60 -6.18 18.06
C SER A 180 -20.46 -5.16 17.96
N TYR A 181 -19.28 -5.55 17.51
CA TYR A 181 -18.08 -4.68 17.48
C TYR A 181 -17.89 -3.95 16.14
N MET A 182 -18.57 -4.40 15.07
CA MET A 182 -18.29 -3.98 13.69
C MET A 182 -19.24 -2.92 13.15
N HIS A 183 -20.44 -2.73 13.73
CA HIS A 183 -21.50 -1.91 13.13
C HIS A 183 -21.16 -0.40 13.00
N ARG A 184 -20.18 0.09 13.76
CA ARG A 184 -19.73 1.50 13.74
C ARG A 184 -18.48 1.74 12.88
N LYS A 185 -17.90 0.70 12.28
CA LYS A 185 -16.63 0.78 11.54
C LYS A 185 -16.89 0.85 10.04
N SER A 186 -16.10 1.66 9.33
CA SER A 186 -16.06 1.65 7.86
C SER A 186 -15.22 0.46 7.35
N ALA A 187 -15.36 0.07 6.09
CA ALA A 187 -14.59 -1.04 5.53
C ALA A 187 -13.10 -0.71 5.36
N MET A 188 -12.77 0.49 4.87
CA MET A 188 -11.42 0.90 4.49
C MET A 188 -11.14 2.39 4.62
N ILE A 189 -12.04 3.27 4.18
CA ILE A 189 -11.84 4.72 4.26
C ILE A 189 -12.75 5.23 5.37
N PRO A 190 -12.19 5.80 6.46
CA PRO A 190 -13.01 6.30 7.56
C PRO A 190 -14.13 7.21 7.03
N PHE A 191 -15.37 6.93 7.44
CA PHE A 191 -16.56 7.74 7.15
C PHE A 191 -17.02 7.79 5.68
N ILE A 192 -16.35 7.08 4.76
CA ILE A 192 -16.75 7.01 3.34
C ILE A 192 -17.15 5.59 2.97
N LEU A 193 -16.26 4.63 3.26
CA LEU A 193 -16.34 3.27 2.72
C LEU A 193 -15.89 2.24 3.74
#